data_AF-B8ESG3-F1
#
_entry.id   AF-B8ESG3-F1
#
_cell.length_a   1.000
_cell.length_b   1.000
_cell.length_c   1.000
_cell.angle_alpha   90.00
_cell.angle_beta   90.00
_cell.angle_gamma   90.00
#
_symmetry.space_group_name_H-M   'P 1'
#
loop_
_entity.id
_entity.type
_entity.pdbx_description
1 polymer ?
#
loop_
_entity_poly.entity_id
_entity_poly.type
_entity_poly.pdbx_seq_one_letter_code
_entity_poly.pdbx_strand_id
1 'polypeptide(L)'
;MAEKEAVEATVTGNDQQVGFRAMVMKQAIAYNLAGSARNDANEIVHFTLQGDKHRIDSALATLQEGTKRSSDIKIATTSAAIDPGLNAFTIVDWTSSSRNITNTYNLVFELRADDTAISPTDAKAAWHQILEKTLNADDLKKLQPND
;
A
#
# COMPACT_ATOMS: atom_id res chain seq x y z
N MET A 1 -6.45 23.02 -11.42
CA MET A 1 -5.43 22.59 -10.46
C MET A 1 -5.94 21.31 -9.83
N ALA A 2 -5.11 20.29 -9.68
CA ALA A 2 -5.47 19.06 -8.96
C ALA A 2 -5.83 19.41 -7.50
N GLU A 3 -6.99 18.95 -7.03
CA GLU A 3 -7.41 19.16 -5.64
C GLU A 3 -6.67 18.15 -4.77
N LYS A 4 -5.73 18.64 -3.94
CA LYS A 4 -5.00 17.76 -3.03
C LYS A 4 -5.83 17.48 -1.80
N GLU A 5 -5.92 16.20 -1.44
CA GLU A 5 -6.53 15.72 -0.21
C GLU A 5 -5.59 14.76 0.50
N ALA A 6 -5.84 14.57 1.80
CA ALA A 6 -5.29 13.48 2.57
C ALA A 6 -6.44 12.77 3.28
N VAL A 7 -6.41 11.45 3.27
CA VAL A 7 -7.37 10.60 3.97
C VAL A 7 -6.63 9.64 4.89
N GLU A 8 -7.19 9.42 6.06
CA GLU A 8 -6.87 8.30 6.92
C GLU A 8 -7.98 7.26 6.77
N ALA A 9 -7.60 5.99 6.65
CA ALA A 9 -8.50 4.89 6.41
C ALA A 9 -8.24 3.76 7.40
N THR A 10 -9.33 3.20 7.91
CA THR A 10 -9.32 1.98 8.73
C THR A 10 -10.03 0.89 7.95
N VAL A 11 -9.37 -0.25 7.80
CA VAL A 11 -9.93 -1.42 7.11
C VAL A 11 -10.44 -2.39 8.16
N THR A 12 -11.66 -2.89 7.94
CA THR A 12 -12.26 -3.95 8.73
C THR A 12 -12.84 -5.00 7.79
N GLY A 13 -12.86 -6.26 8.19
CA GLY A 13 -13.36 -7.38 7.37
C GLY A 13 -12.46 -8.60 7.52
N ASN A 14 -12.57 -9.55 6.58
CA ASN A 14 -11.61 -10.65 6.48
C ASN A 14 -10.42 -10.22 5.61
N ASP A 15 -9.62 -9.30 6.15
CA ASP A 15 -8.42 -8.72 5.55
C ASP A 15 -7.12 -9.41 6.02
N GLN A 16 -7.27 -10.43 6.86
CA GLN A 16 -6.16 -11.11 7.52
C GLN A 16 -5.41 -12.05 6.57
N GLN A 17 -4.07 -11.97 6.60
CA GLN A 17 -3.15 -12.87 5.88
C GLN A 17 -3.27 -12.89 4.34
N VAL A 18 -3.99 -11.94 3.74
CA VAL A 18 -4.19 -11.89 2.27
C VAL A 18 -3.27 -10.94 1.52
N GLY A 19 -2.39 -10.24 2.23
CA GLY A 19 -1.50 -9.25 1.63
C GLY A 19 -2.16 -7.91 1.34
N PHE A 20 -3.16 -7.51 2.13
CA PHE A 20 -3.89 -6.24 1.95
C PHE A 20 -2.95 -5.02 1.98
N ARG A 21 -1.97 -4.95 2.90
CA ARG A 21 -0.94 -3.90 2.91
C ARG A 21 -0.19 -3.79 1.57
N ALA A 22 0.15 -4.94 0.96
CA ALA A 22 0.79 -4.96 -0.36
C ALA A 22 -0.17 -4.46 -1.45
N MET A 23 -1.48 -4.73 -1.34
CA MET A 23 -2.48 -4.16 -2.24
C MET A 23 -2.58 -2.64 -2.11
N VAL A 24 -2.63 -2.11 -0.87
CA VAL A 24 -2.59 -0.65 -0.62
C VAL A 24 -1.37 -0.02 -1.25
N MET A 25 -0.19 -0.61 -1.06
CA MET A 25 1.03 -0.09 -1.66
C MET A 25 1.03 -0.16 -3.18
N LYS A 26 0.50 -1.24 -3.79
CA LYS A 26 0.35 -1.31 -5.25
C LYS A 26 -0.59 -0.23 -5.78
N GLN A 27 -1.65 0.13 -5.06
CA GLN A 27 -2.52 1.26 -5.43
C GLN A 27 -1.81 2.61 -5.24
N ALA A 28 -1.06 2.79 -4.17
CA ALA A 28 -0.26 3.98 -3.95
C ALA A 28 0.79 4.16 -5.07
N ILE A 29 1.44 3.08 -5.49
CA ILE A 29 2.34 3.06 -6.64
C ILE A 29 1.58 3.39 -7.93
N ALA A 30 0.47 2.68 -8.21
CA ALA A 30 -0.31 2.86 -9.43
C ALA A 30 -0.72 4.32 -9.64
N TYR A 31 -1.21 4.96 -8.58
CA TYR A 31 -1.73 6.32 -8.60
C TYR A 31 -0.76 7.40 -8.09
N ASN A 32 0.49 7.05 -7.83
CA ASN A 32 1.52 7.98 -7.32
C ASN A 32 1.08 8.74 -6.06
N LEU A 33 0.52 8.02 -5.07
CA LEU A 33 0.01 8.58 -3.82
C LEU A 33 1.05 8.44 -2.70
N ALA A 34 1.17 9.45 -1.86
CA ALA A 34 1.99 9.43 -0.67
C ALA A 34 1.19 8.93 0.54
N GLY A 35 1.85 8.51 1.62
CA GLY A 35 1.15 8.03 2.81
C GLY A 35 1.86 6.91 3.53
N SER A 36 1.08 6.08 4.21
CA SER A 36 1.62 4.93 4.91
C SER A 36 0.57 3.83 5.07
N ALA A 37 1.01 2.60 5.32
CA ALA A 37 0.15 1.53 5.80
C ALA A 37 0.82 0.77 6.93
N ARG A 38 0.06 0.40 7.96
CA ARG A 38 0.51 -0.40 9.09
C ARG A 38 -0.59 -1.34 9.56
N ASN A 39 -0.21 -2.44 10.19
CA ASN A 39 -1.15 -3.25 10.96
C ASN A 39 -1.06 -2.83 12.42
N ASP A 40 -2.21 -2.70 13.07
CA ASP A 40 -2.26 -2.61 14.52
C ASP A 40 -2.21 -4.02 15.16
N ALA A 41 -2.07 -4.09 16.48
CA ALA A 41 -1.98 -5.33 17.25
C ALA A 41 -3.21 -6.24 17.09
N ASN A 42 -4.35 -5.69 16.68
CA ASN A 42 -5.61 -6.41 16.42
C ASN A 42 -5.78 -6.79 14.94
N GLU A 43 -4.70 -6.77 14.15
CA GLU A 43 -4.69 -7.10 12.72
C GLU A 43 -5.50 -6.15 11.82
N ILE A 44 -6.01 -5.05 12.39
CA ILE A 44 -6.66 -3.95 11.67
C ILE A 44 -5.60 -3.21 10.84
N VAL A 45 -5.84 -3.08 9.54
CA VAL A 45 -4.98 -2.26 8.67
C VAL A 45 -5.41 -0.79 8.78
N HIS A 46 -4.45 0.06 9.17
CA HIS A 46 -4.57 1.50 9.06
C HIS A 46 -3.69 1.99 7.93
N PHE A 47 -4.24 2.86 7.07
CA PHE A 47 -3.45 3.49 6.03
C PHE A 47 -3.85 4.95 5.82
N THR A 48 -2.89 5.73 5.33
CA THR A 48 -3.12 7.10 4.87
C THR A 48 -2.82 7.18 3.39
N LEU A 49 -3.60 7.98 2.66
CA LEU A 49 -3.32 8.33 1.26
C LEU A 49 -3.38 9.84 1.12
N GLN A 50 -2.40 10.41 0.42
CA GLN A 50 -2.33 11.82 0.10
C GLN A 50 -1.96 12.01 -1.37
N GLY A 51 -2.69 12.90 -2.04
CA GLY A 51 -2.53 13.15 -3.47
C GLY A 51 -3.73 13.88 -4.04
N ASP A 52 -3.87 13.83 -5.37
CA ASP A 52 -5.08 14.34 -6.02
C ASP A 52 -6.31 13.51 -5.61
N LYS A 53 -7.43 14.19 -5.36
CA LYS A 53 -8.69 13.58 -4.98
C LYS A 53 -9.13 12.43 -5.88
N HIS A 54 -9.09 12.61 -7.20
CA HIS A 54 -9.54 11.56 -8.13
C HIS A 54 -8.65 10.32 -8.09
N ARG A 55 -7.35 10.51 -7.82
CA ARG A 55 -6.39 9.41 -7.65
C ARG A 55 -6.65 8.66 -6.35
N ILE A 56 -6.94 9.36 -5.26
CA ILE A 56 -7.35 8.76 -3.98
C ILE A 56 -8.65 7.98 -4.17
N ASP A 57 -9.67 8.58 -4.76
CA ASP A 57 -10.97 7.93 -4.99
C ASP A 57 -10.83 6.67 -5.85
N SER A 58 -10.00 6.72 -6.90
CA SER A 58 -9.71 5.56 -7.75
C SER A 58 -9.00 4.44 -6.99
N ALA A 59 -8.00 4.79 -6.17
CA ALA A 59 -7.31 3.82 -5.32
C ALA A 59 -8.28 3.18 -4.31
N LEU A 60 -9.11 3.98 -3.63
CA LEU A 60 -10.09 3.51 -2.66
C LEU A 60 -11.14 2.59 -3.29
N ALA A 61 -11.62 2.90 -4.49
CA ALA A 61 -12.57 2.06 -5.21
C ALA A 61 -12.01 0.64 -5.42
N THR A 62 -10.76 0.52 -5.88
CA THR A 62 -10.11 -0.80 -6.02
C THR A 62 -9.85 -1.47 -4.67
N LEU A 63 -9.45 -0.72 -3.64
CA LEU A 63 -9.25 -1.30 -2.31
C LEU A 63 -10.53 -1.84 -1.69
N GLN A 64 -11.67 -1.20 -1.97
CA GLN A 64 -12.99 -1.62 -1.50
C GLN A 64 -13.46 -2.93 -2.14
N GLU A 65 -13.02 -3.24 -3.38
CA GLU A 65 -13.23 -4.55 -4.01
C GLU A 65 -12.39 -5.65 -3.32
N GLY A 66 -11.27 -5.28 -2.69
CA GLY A 66 -10.37 -6.18 -2.00
C GLY A 66 -9.58 -7.11 -2.93
N THR A 67 -9.03 -8.17 -2.33
CA THR A 67 -8.33 -9.25 -3.02
C THR A 67 -9.25 -10.46 -3.25
N LYS A 68 -8.84 -11.38 -4.13
CA LYS A 68 -9.51 -12.70 -4.30
C LYS A 68 -9.64 -13.52 -3.02
N ARG A 69 -8.88 -13.21 -1.98
CA ARG A 69 -8.86 -13.93 -0.70
C ARG A 69 -9.54 -13.16 0.43
N SER A 70 -9.89 -11.90 0.22
CA SER A 70 -10.63 -11.12 1.21
C SER A 70 -12.12 -11.14 0.92
N SER A 71 -12.92 -11.05 1.98
CA SER A 71 -14.37 -10.88 1.91
C SER A 71 -14.81 -9.82 2.90
N ASP A 72 -15.93 -9.16 2.61
CA ASP A 72 -16.55 -8.17 3.49
C ASP A 72 -15.64 -7.02 3.91
N ILE A 73 -14.73 -6.60 3.02
CA ILE A 73 -13.87 -5.45 3.23
C ILE A 73 -14.72 -4.20 3.37
N LYS A 74 -14.54 -3.48 4.47
CA LYS A 74 -15.12 -2.16 4.72
C LYS A 74 -14.00 -1.20 5.03
N ILE A 75 -13.91 -0.16 4.22
CA ILE A 75 -12.96 0.92 4.42
C ILE A 75 -13.72 2.12 4.96
N ALA A 76 -13.43 2.50 6.20
CA ALA A 76 -13.91 3.75 6.78
C ALA A 76 -12.84 4.81 6.60
N THR A 77 -13.17 5.93 5.96
CA THR A 77 -12.25 7.05 5.71
C THR A 77 -12.63 8.29 6.50
N THR A 78 -11.62 9.03 6.93
CA THR A 78 -11.74 10.36 7.52
C THR A 78 -10.73 11.30 6.88
N SER A 79 -11.06 12.57 6.75
CA SER A 79 -10.09 13.57 6.28
C SER A 79 -8.89 13.65 7.22
N ALA A 80 -7.69 13.75 6.64
CA ALA A 80 -6.43 13.92 7.35
C ALA A 80 -5.79 15.27 6.99
N ALA A 81 -4.83 15.72 7.80
CA ALA A 81 -4.05 16.89 7.49
C ALA A 81 -3.09 16.62 6.32
N ILE A 82 -3.02 17.56 5.37
CA ILE A 82 -2.06 17.49 4.27
C ILE A 82 -0.67 17.83 4.82
N ASP A 83 0.30 16.97 4.55
CA ASP A 83 1.72 17.22 4.77
C ASP A 83 2.41 17.58 3.44
N PRO A 84 2.78 18.85 3.21
CA PRO A 84 3.44 19.27 1.98
C PRO A 84 4.80 18.60 1.72
N GLY A 85 5.48 18.11 2.77
CA GLY A 85 6.78 17.44 2.68
C GLY A 85 6.67 15.94 2.40
N LEU A 86 5.47 15.37 2.46
CA LEU A 86 5.26 13.94 2.29
C LEU A 86 5.39 13.54 0.80
N ASN A 87 6.49 12.87 0.48
CA ASN A 87 6.89 12.50 -0.88
C ASN A 87 7.10 10.98 -1.05
N ALA A 88 6.63 10.17 -0.10
CA ALA A 88 6.72 8.72 -0.17
C ALA A 88 5.48 8.04 0.39
N PHE A 89 5.27 6.80 -0.03
CA PHE A 89 4.38 5.84 0.62
C PHE A 89 5.20 4.78 1.34
N THR A 90 4.91 4.53 2.61
CA THR A 90 5.65 3.53 3.42
C THR A 90 4.74 2.47 4.02
N ILE A 91 4.98 1.19 3.75
CA ILE A 91 4.48 0.14 4.64
C ILE A 91 5.44 0.04 5.83
N VAL A 92 4.90 0.24 7.03
CA VAL A 92 5.64 0.13 8.29
C VAL A 92 5.59 -1.30 8.81
N ASP A 93 6.73 -1.80 9.29
CA ASP A 93 6.88 -3.13 9.91
C ASP A 93 6.24 -4.26 9.08
N TRP A 94 6.53 -4.26 7.78
CA TRP A 94 6.09 -5.30 6.87
C TRP A 94 6.73 -6.65 7.23
N THR A 95 5.89 -7.67 7.22
CA THR A 95 6.24 -9.09 7.40
C THR A 95 5.36 -9.93 6.46
N SER A 96 5.73 -11.20 6.23
CA SER A 96 4.96 -12.08 5.35
C SER A 96 4.88 -13.50 5.90
N SER A 97 3.76 -13.84 6.53
CA SER A 97 3.50 -15.18 7.09
C SER A 97 3.52 -16.27 6.02
N SER A 98 2.93 -16.03 4.84
CA SER A 98 2.89 -17.02 3.74
C SER A 98 4.27 -17.38 3.18
N ARG A 99 5.26 -16.51 3.37
CA ARG A 99 6.64 -16.70 2.92
C ARG A 99 7.58 -17.02 4.09
N ASN A 100 7.07 -17.10 5.32
CA ASN A 100 7.88 -17.22 6.52
C ASN A 100 8.98 -16.13 6.61
N ILE A 101 8.60 -14.88 6.34
CA ILE A 101 9.44 -13.70 6.55
C ILE A 101 8.99 -13.05 7.86
N THR A 102 9.79 -13.23 8.90
CA THR A 102 9.54 -12.75 10.26
C THR A 102 10.31 -11.48 10.60
N ASN A 103 11.36 -11.16 9.83
CA ASN A 103 12.05 -9.87 9.95
C ASN A 103 11.10 -8.75 9.52
N THR A 104 11.11 -7.65 10.27
CA THR A 104 10.30 -6.47 9.99
C THR A 104 11.04 -5.55 9.03
N TYR A 105 10.33 -5.06 8.00
CA TYR A 105 10.88 -4.16 6.99
C TYR A 105 10.00 -2.94 6.79
N ASN A 106 10.61 -1.77 6.64
CA ASN A 106 9.91 -0.60 6.12
C ASN A 106 10.07 -0.57 4.60
N LEU A 107 8.97 -0.77 3.89
CA LEU A 107 8.96 -0.80 2.43
C LEU A 107 8.54 0.58 1.93
N VAL A 108 9.42 1.23 1.16
CA VAL A 108 9.27 2.63 0.77
C VAL A 108 9.11 2.75 -0.74
N PHE A 109 8.06 3.43 -1.16
CA PHE A 109 7.86 3.92 -2.53
C PHE A 109 8.03 5.43 -2.53
N GLU A 110 9.06 5.94 -3.19
CA GLU A 110 9.21 7.37 -3.43
C GLU A 110 8.32 7.79 -4.59
N LEU A 111 7.62 8.92 -4.43
CA LEU A 111 6.74 9.43 -5.47
C LEU A 111 7.53 9.78 -6.73
N ARG A 112 6.95 9.45 -7.88
CA ARG A 112 7.44 9.87 -9.18
C ARG A 112 7.23 11.36 -9.36
N ALA A 113 8.08 11.97 -10.19
CA ALA A 113 7.90 13.36 -10.62
C ALA A 113 6.63 13.57 -11.44
N ASP A 114 6.14 12.50 -12.10
CA ASP A 114 4.89 12.50 -12.85
C ASP A 114 3.78 11.77 -12.08
N ASP A 115 2.62 12.41 -12.01
CA ASP A 115 1.41 11.94 -11.35
C ASP A 115 0.56 11.01 -12.24
N THR A 116 1.01 10.71 -13.47
CA THR A 116 0.36 9.76 -14.36
C THR A 116 0.20 8.39 -13.69
N ALA A 117 -1.03 7.88 -13.78
CA ALA A 117 -1.35 6.55 -13.32
C ALA A 117 -0.66 5.51 -14.21
N ILE A 118 -0.07 4.49 -13.60
CA ILE A 118 0.57 3.38 -14.32
C ILE A 118 -0.29 2.12 -14.27
N SER A 119 -0.01 1.17 -15.16
CA SER A 119 -0.78 -0.06 -15.21
C SER A 119 -0.60 -0.90 -13.94
N PRO A 120 -1.58 -1.77 -13.59
CA PRO A 120 -1.41 -2.71 -12.48
C PRO A 120 -0.18 -3.62 -12.62
N THR A 121 0.23 -3.95 -13.84
CA THR A 121 1.43 -4.73 -14.12
C THR A 121 2.70 -3.96 -13.78
N ASP A 122 2.77 -2.68 -14.15
CA ASP A 122 3.92 -1.83 -13.84
C ASP A 122 3.99 -1.53 -12.34
N ALA A 123 2.84 -1.31 -11.70
CA ALA A 123 2.76 -1.14 -10.25
C ALA A 123 3.24 -2.39 -9.50
N LYS A 124 2.92 -3.58 -10.01
CA LYS A 124 3.43 -4.84 -9.49
C LYS A 124 4.94 -4.98 -9.69
N ALA A 125 5.46 -4.63 -10.87
CA ALA A 125 6.89 -4.68 -11.13
C ALA A 125 7.67 -3.73 -10.20
N ALA A 126 7.18 -2.51 -10.00
CA ALA A 126 7.76 -1.55 -9.07
C ALA A 126 7.70 -2.05 -7.62
N TRP A 127 6.58 -2.65 -7.21
CA TRP A 127 6.47 -3.32 -5.91
C TRP A 127 7.52 -4.42 -5.72
N HIS A 128 7.71 -5.27 -6.73
CA HIS A 128 8.71 -6.34 -6.67
C HIS A 128 10.12 -5.77 -6.51
N GLN A 129 10.46 -4.71 -7.25
CA GLN A 129 11.75 -4.03 -7.11
C GLN A 129 11.97 -3.43 -5.72
N ILE A 130 10.92 -2.93 -5.05
CA ILE A 130 11.02 -2.43 -3.67
C ILE A 130 11.37 -3.60 -2.74
N LEU A 131 10.70 -4.74 -2.87
CA LEU A 131 11.05 -5.95 -2.09
C LEU A 131 12.49 -6.38 -2.34
N GLU A 132 12.93 -6.45 -3.60
CA GLU A 132 14.29 -6.86 -3.95
C GLU A 132 15.37 -5.97 -3.34
N LYS A 133 15.12 -4.66 -3.28
CA LYS A 133 16.07 -3.68 -2.74
C LYS A 133 16.08 -3.63 -1.21
N THR A 134 14.97 -3.99 -0.55
CA THR A 134 14.82 -3.81 0.89
C THR A 134 15.10 -5.10 1.68
N LEU A 135 14.74 -6.28 1.14
CA LEU A 135 14.90 -7.53 1.87
C LEU A 135 16.36 -7.97 1.96
N ASN A 136 16.71 -8.63 3.07
CA ASN A 136 18.01 -9.26 3.19
C ASN A 136 18.14 -10.47 2.25
N ALA A 137 19.36 -10.98 2.07
CA ALA A 137 19.65 -12.06 1.13
C ALA A 137 18.88 -13.37 1.40
N ASP A 138 18.51 -13.66 2.66
CA ASP A 138 17.80 -14.89 3.00
C ASP A 138 16.30 -14.78 2.81
N ASP A 139 15.72 -13.61 3.11
CA ASP A 139 14.30 -13.33 2.85
C ASP A 139 14.04 -13.10 1.36
N LEU A 140 15.00 -12.55 0.62
CA LEU A 140 14.91 -12.37 -0.83
C LEU A 140 14.69 -13.70 -1.58
N LYS A 141 15.37 -14.77 -1.15
CA LYS A 141 15.22 -16.12 -1.73
C LYS A 141 13.80 -16.69 -1.55
N LYS A 142 12.99 -16.11 -0.66
CA LYS A 142 11.62 -16.55 -0.36
C LYS A 142 10.58 -15.82 -1.22
N LEU A 143 10.99 -14.83 -2.02
CA LEU A 143 10.11 -14.18 -2.99
C LEU A 143 9.77 -15.12 -4.14
N GLN A 144 8.53 -15.00 -4.64
CA GLN A 144 8.08 -15.68 -5.84
C GLN A 144 8.10 -14.71 -7.03
N PRO A 145 8.30 -15.20 -8.27
CA PRO A 145 8.32 -14.36 -9.48
C PRO A 145 7.04 -13.54 -9.71
N ASN A 146 5.95 -13.92 -9.06
CA ASN A 146 4.63 -13.32 -9.21
C ASN A 146 4.23 -12.42 -8.02
N ASP A 147 5.18 -12.02 -7.17
CA ASP A 147 4.89 -11.17 -6.01
C ASP A 147 4.63 -9.69 -6.35
#